data_AF-A0A350RKU2-F1
#
_entry.id   AF-A0A350RKU2-F1
#
_cell.length_a   1.000
_cell.length_b   1.000
_cell.length_c   1.000
_cell.angle_alpha   90.00
_cell.angle_beta   90.00
_cell.angle_gamma   90.00
#
_symmetry.space_group_name_H-M   'P 1'
#
loop_
_entity.id
_entity.type
_entity.pdbx_description
1 polymer ?
#
loop_
_entity_poly.entity_id
_entity_poly.type
_entity_poly.pdbx_seq_one_letter_code
_entity_poly.pdbx_strand_id
1 'polypeptide(L)'
;MKRLIAAASAASLLGLPVQADIIFRTQSSVQLGVDAAASNATRVPSVYSVSGENLTTSDGTTSGNIGGLSSFTAGASVGFTGTESSVKVAGESFTFSESFIEGDKPATGSTVSSGVISTLPTFGNTVTSSGGVAGSLAGTVGTDGALTITAGGSGTQATGQYVIDLTIRD
;
A
#
# COMPACT_ATOMS: atom_id res chain seq x y z
N MET A 1 35.36 67.74 -51.77
CA MET A 1 34.96 67.54 -50.37
C MET A 1 33.55 66.97 -50.19
N LYS A 2 32.47 67.51 -50.81
CA LYS A 2 31.08 67.01 -50.61
C LYS A 2 30.85 65.50 -50.84
N ARG A 3 31.59 64.86 -51.76
CA ARG A 3 31.44 63.42 -52.08
C ARG A 3 32.00 62.45 -51.03
N LEU A 4 32.90 62.91 -50.14
CA LEU A 4 33.47 62.09 -49.07
C LEU A 4 32.52 61.94 -47.87
N ILE A 5 31.76 63.00 -47.56
CA ILE A 5 30.77 62.98 -46.47
C ILE A 5 29.66 61.96 -46.78
N ALA A 6 29.18 61.91 -48.04
CA ALA A 6 28.17 60.95 -48.47
C ALA A 6 28.63 59.48 -48.37
N ALA A 7 29.93 59.21 -48.59
CA ALA A 7 30.49 57.86 -48.46
C ALA A 7 30.61 57.45 -46.98
N ALA A 8 31.00 58.38 -46.09
CA ALA A 8 31.06 58.12 -44.65
C ALA A 8 29.67 57.86 -44.03
N SER A 9 28.65 58.62 -44.44
CA SER A 9 27.27 58.40 -43.97
C SER A 9 26.64 57.13 -44.55
N ALA A 10 27.03 56.71 -45.77
CA ALA A 10 26.59 55.44 -46.34
C ALA A 10 27.21 54.23 -45.60
N ALA A 11 28.45 54.34 -45.14
CA ALA A 11 29.10 53.30 -44.35
C ALA A 11 28.44 53.11 -42.96
N SER A 12 27.92 54.17 -42.34
CA SER A 12 27.14 54.06 -41.09
C SER A 12 25.70 53.56 -41.27
N LEU A 13 25.19 53.52 -42.51
CA LEU A 13 23.87 52.95 -42.84
C LEU A 13 23.94 51.45 -43.16
N LEU A 14 25.14 50.91 -43.39
CA LEU A 14 25.42 49.48 -43.33
C LEU A 14 25.65 49.12 -41.86
N GLY A 15 24.56 49.03 -41.10
CA GLY A 15 24.60 48.77 -39.66
C GLY A 15 25.51 47.59 -39.34
N LEU A 16 26.46 47.80 -38.42
CA LEU A 16 27.26 46.72 -37.87
C LEU A 16 26.30 45.65 -37.31
N PRO A 17 26.55 44.35 -37.54
CA PRO A 17 25.68 43.30 -37.01
C PRO A 17 25.63 43.45 -35.49
N VAL A 18 24.41 43.57 -34.94
CA VAL A 18 24.22 43.63 -33.49
C VAL A 18 24.78 42.33 -32.90
N GLN A 19 25.72 42.45 -31.96
CA GLN A 19 26.37 41.30 -31.35
C GLN A 19 25.52 40.81 -30.18
N ALA A 20 24.41 40.15 -30.51
CA ALA A 20 23.53 39.59 -29.50
C ALA A 20 24.19 38.41 -28.78
N ASP A 21 24.18 38.42 -27.45
CA ASP A 21 24.57 37.28 -26.61
C ASP A 21 23.40 36.27 -26.56
N ILE A 22 23.69 35.02 -26.92
CA ILE A 22 22.71 33.94 -27.02
C ILE A 22 23.04 32.88 -25.96
N ILE A 23 22.24 32.87 -24.89
CA ILE A 23 22.34 31.88 -23.83
C ILE A 23 21.26 30.82 -24.07
N PHE A 24 21.69 29.63 -24.50
CA PHE A 24 20.86 28.45 -24.67
C PHE A 24 21.10 27.47 -23.52
N ARG A 25 20.03 27.03 -22.85
CA ARG A 25 20.10 26.08 -21.74
C ARG A 25 19.07 24.97 -21.91
N THR A 26 19.54 23.73 -21.92
CA THR A 26 18.71 22.54 -21.84
C THR A 26 18.77 21.97 -20.42
N GLN A 27 17.62 21.66 -19.84
CA GLN A 27 17.52 20.95 -18.58
C GLN A 27 16.59 19.75 -18.74
N SER A 28 17.15 18.55 -18.56
CA SER A 28 16.42 17.28 -18.53
C SER A 28 16.39 16.73 -17.10
N SER A 29 15.25 16.19 -16.70
CA SER A 29 15.07 15.51 -15.42
C SER A 29 14.05 14.38 -15.54
N VAL A 30 14.30 13.27 -14.86
CA VAL A 30 13.32 12.21 -14.63
C VAL A 30 13.36 11.86 -13.15
N GLN A 31 12.20 11.94 -12.51
CA GLN A 31 12.01 11.47 -11.14
C GLN A 31 11.00 10.33 -11.14
N LEU A 32 11.40 9.18 -10.60
CA LEU A 32 10.55 8.00 -10.43
C LEU A 32 10.29 7.80 -8.94
N GLY A 33 9.04 7.51 -8.58
CA GLY A 33 8.61 7.24 -7.21
C GLY A 33 7.71 6.01 -7.16
N VAL A 34 7.83 5.27 -6.06
CA VAL A 34 6.99 4.11 -5.73
C VAL A 34 6.52 4.24 -4.29
N ASP A 35 5.22 4.11 -4.08
CA ASP A 35 4.62 4.17 -2.76
C ASP A 35 4.75 2.81 -2.04
N ALA A 36 4.81 2.84 -0.72
CA ALA A 36 4.87 1.64 0.11
C ALA A 36 3.46 1.06 0.32
N ALA A 37 3.29 -0.24 0.08
CA ALA A 37 2.05 -0.91 0.45
C ALA A 37 2.02 -1.12 1.97
N ALA A 38 0.94 -0.67 2.60
CA ALA A 38 0.65 -0.90 4.01
C ALA A 38 -0.68 -1.64 4.16
N SER A 39 -0.77 -2.52 5.15
CA SER A 39 -2.04 -3.07 5.58
C SER A 39 -2.10 -3.20 7.10
N ASN A 40 -3.29 -3.00 7.63
CA ASN A 40 -3.60 -3.05 9.04
C ASN A 40 -4.71 -4.07 9.28
N ALA A 41 -4.43 -5.08 10.10
CA ALA A 41 -5.40 -6.08 10.52
C ALA A 41 -5.62 -6.01 12.03
N THR A 42 -6.88 -5.85 12.43
CA THR A 42 -7.34 -5.94 13.81
C THR A 42 -8.24 -7.17 13.95
N ARG A 43 -8.01 -7.99 14.97
CA ARG A 43 -8.94 -9.08 15.30
C ARG A 43 -9.81 -8.69 16.49
N VAL A 44 -11.11 -8.76 16.27
CA VAL A 44 -12.13 -8.63 17.31
C VAL A 44 -12.43 -10.03 17.83
N PRO A 45 -12.33 -10.30 19.15
CA PRO A 45 -12.66 -11.60 19.71
C PRO A 45 -14.18 -11.85 19.63
N SER A 46 -14.57 -13.09 19.37
CA SER A 46 -15.94 -13.55 19.68
C SER A 46 -15.98 -14.03 21.13
N VAL A 47 -17.07 -13.70 21.84
CA VAL A 47 -17.24 -14.02 23.26
C VAL A 47 -18.30 -15.10 23.41
N TYR A 48 -17.96 -16.20 24.07
CA TYR A 48 -18.90 -17.24 24.49
C TYR A 48 -18.90 -17.35 26.02
N SER A 49 -20.08 -17.55 26.62
CA SER A 49 -20.23 -17.72 28.06
C SER A 49 -21.42 -18.62 28.37
N VAL A 50 -21.20 -19.59 29.27
CA VAL A 50 -22.10 -20.67 29.69
C VAL A 50 -22.04 -20.86 31.22
N SER A 51 -22.21 -22.07 31.77
CA SER A 51 -23.15 -22.29 32.87
C SER A 51 -23.08 -23.64 33.66
N GLY A 52 -22.25 -23.82 34.71
CA GLY A 52 -22.17 -25.11 35.47
C GLY A 52 -21.98 -25.16 37.02
N GLU A 53 -23.03 -25.54 37.78
CA GLU A 53 -23.07 -26.10 39.16
C GLU A 53 -24.31 -27.02 39.24
N ASN A 54 -24.26 -28.15 39.96
CA ASN A 54 -25.28 -29.23 39.98
C ASN A 54 -25.77 -29.72 38.60
N LEU A 55 -24.88 -29.77 37.61
CA LEU A 55 -25.19 -30.25 36.26
C LEU A 55 -24.30 -31.45 35.86
N THR A 56 -24.87 -32.34 35.05
CA THR A 56 -24.26 -33.36 34.20
C THR A 56 -24.17 -32.81 32.78
N THR A 57 -22.98 -32.79 32.20
CA THR A 57 -22.71 -32.16 30.90
C THR A 57 -22.43 -33.18 29.79
N SER A 58 -22.50 -32.74 28.54
CA SER A 58 -22.15 -33.50 27.33
C SER A 58 -21.75 -32.55 26.20
N ASP A 59 -21.00 -33.04 25.21
CA ASP A 59 -20.70 -32.32 23.96
C ASP A 59 -21.67 -32.70 22.81
N GLY A 60 -22.81 -33.33 23.14
CA GLY A 60 -23.76 -33.93 22.20
C GLY A 60 -23.41 -35.36 21.76
N THR A 61 -22.21 -35.85 22.09
CA THR A 61 -21.76 -37.21 21.72
C THR A 61 -21.17 -38.00 22.91
N THR A 62 -20.56 -37.31 23.86
CA THR A 62 -19.82 -37.89 24.98
C THR A 62 -20.30 -37.30 26.30
N SER A 63 -20.83 -38.15 27.17
CA SER A 63 -21.28 -37.75 28.51
C SER A 63 -20.10 -37.41 29.42
N GLY A 64 -20.22 -36.34 30.20
CA GLY A 64 -19.18 -35.78 31.06
C GLY A 64 -18.27 -34.76 30.37
N ASN A 65 -18.34 -34.62 29.05
CA ASN A 65 -17.62 -33.56 28.33
C ASN A 65 -18.29 -32.20 28.53
N ILE A 66 -17.50 -31.15 28.34
CA ILE A 66 -17.95 -29.77 28.15
C ILE A 66 -17.94 -29.51 26.65
N GLY A 67 -18.79 -28.59 26.17
CA GLY A 67 -18.76 -28.12 24.79
C GLY A 67 -17.39 -27.57 24.40
N GLY A 68 -17.14 -27.46 23.10
CA GLY A 68 -15.81 -27.17 22.61
C GLY A 68 -15.76 -26.82 21.13
N LEU A 69 -14.53 -26.62 20.66
CA LEU A 69 -14.26 -26.18 19.30
C LEU A 69 -14.06 -27.34 18.34
N SER A 70 -14.68 -27.21 17.16
CA SER A 70 -14.41 -28.07 16.01
C SER A 70 -13.03 -27.80 15.39
N SER A 71 -12.57 -28.69 14.50
CA SER A 71 -11.26 -28.56 13.87
C SER A 71 -11.23 -27.40 12.85
N PHE A 72 -10.30 -26.47 13.09
CA PHE A 72 -10.18 -25.23 12.33
C PHE A 72 -9.88 -25.38 10.82
N THR A 73 -10.73 -24.76 9.99
CA THR A 73 -10.43 -24.40 8.59
C THR A 73 -10.28 -22.88 8.48
N ALA A 74 -9.28 -22.39 7.76
CA ALA A 74 -9.03 -20.95 7.62
C ALA A 74 -10.10 -20.27 6.75
N GLY A 75 -10.58 -19.10 7.17
CA GLY A 75 -11.54 -18.28 6.41
C GLY A 75 -13.03 -18.62 6.62
N ALA A 76 -13.35 -19.47 7.60
CA ALA A 76 -14.73 -19.75 8.01
C ALA A 76 -14.93 -19.43 9.50
N SER A 77 -16.11 -18.97 9.88
CA SER A 77 -16.49 -18.87 11.29
C SER A 77 -16.48 -20.26 11.92
N VAL A 78 -15.86 -20.38 13.09
CA VAL A 78 -15.68 -21.65 13.80
C VAL A 78 -17.02 -22.29 14.14
N GLY A 79 -17.12 -23.60 13.90
CA GLY A 79 -18.25 -24.40 14.36
C GLY A 79 -18.14 -24.55 15.87
N PHE A 80 -18.91 -23.75 16.59
CA PHE A 80 -18.98 -23.80 18.05
C PHE A 80 -19.96 -24.92 18.50
N THR A 81 -19.49 -25.87 19.32
CA THR A 81 -20.33 -26.93 19.89
C THR A 81 -20.67 -26.62 21.34
N GLY A 82 -21.97 -26.41 21.62
CA GLY A 82 -22.47 -26.07 22.95
C GLY A 82 -22.28 -27.16 23.99
N THR A 83 -22.06 -26.74 25.24
CA THR A 83 -22.13 -27.63 26.41
C THR A 83 -23.58 -28.01 26.66
N GLU A 84 -23.99 -29.19 26.21
CA GLU A 84 -25.26 -29.77 26.64
C GLU A 84 -25.19 -30.04 28.15
N SER A 85 -26.26 -29.72 28.89
CA SER A 85 -26.26 -29.79 30.35
C SER A 85 -27.63 -30.23 30.88
N SER A 86 -27.64 -31.02 31.94
CA SER A 86 -28.81 -31.61 32.60
C SER A 86 -28.61 -31.62 34.11
N VAL A 87 -29.66 -31.48 34.94
CA VAL A 87 -29.47 -31.38 36.40
C VAL A 87 -29.12 -32.74 37.00
N LYS A 88 -28.09 -32.79 37.86
CA LYS A 88 -27.54 -34.05 38.42
C LYS A 88 -28.52 -34.80 39.32
N VAL A 89 -29.33 -34.07 40.09
CA VAL A 89 -30.36 -34.60 40.97
C VAL A 89 -31.64 -33.79 40.78
N ALA A 90 -32.73 -34.45 40.38
CA ALA A 90 -34.00 -33.78 40.12
C ALA A 90 -34.57 -33.16 41.40
N GLY A 91 -34.72 -31.83 41.41
CA GLY A 91 -35.24 -31.06 42.54
C GLY A 91 -34.19 -30.23 43.30
N GLU A 92 -32.90 -30.47 43.06
CA GLU A 92 -31.80 -29.73 43.70
C GLU A 92 -31.43 -28.45 42.93
N SER A 93 -31.00 -27.41 43.66
CA SER A 93 -30.56 -26.12 43.08
C SER A 93 -29.32 -26.27 42.20
N PHE A 94 -29.20 -25.46 41.14
CA PHE A 94 -28.09 -25.49 40.18
C PHE A 94 -27.72 -24.06 39.73
N THR A 95 -26.44 -23.76 39.47
CA THR A 95 -25.93 -22.37 39.28
C THR A 95 -24.93 -22.20 38.14
N PHE A 96 -25.10 -21.15 37.33
CA PHE A 96 -24.45 -20.98 36.04
C PHE A 96 -23.14 -20.14 36.03
N SER A 97 -21.99 -20.75 35.68
CA SER A 97 -20.89 -20.09 34.92
C SER A 97 -19.99 -21.06 34.09
N GLU A 98 -19.49 -20.60 32.94
CA GLU A 98 -18.48 -21.13 31.98
C GLU A 98 -18.11 -19.94 31.05
N SER A 99 -16.92 -19.88 30.45
CA SER A 99 -16.65 -18.89 29.38
C SER A 99 -15.51 -19.29 28.45
N PHE A 100 -15.61 -18.87 27.20
CA PHE A 100 -14.66 -19.16 26.16
C PHE A 100 -14.39 -17.93 25.27
N ILE A 101 -13.11 -17.66 25.02
CA ILE A 101 -12.64 -16.56 24.16
C ILE A 101 -11.78 -17.19 23.06
N GLU A 102 -12.21 -17.03 21.81
CA GLU A 102 -11.47 -17.54 20.67
C GLU A 102 -10.76 -16.45 19.89
N GLY A 103 -9.51 -16.73 19.54
CA GLY A 103 -8.81 -16.05 18.47
C GLY A 103 -8.88 -16.89 17.20
N ASP A 104 -9.27 -16.26 16.10
CA ASP A 104 -9.26 -16.81 14.75
C ASP A 104 -7.93 -17.54 14.46
N LYS A 105 -7.94 -18.70 13.78
CA LYS A 105 -6.69 -19.41 13.43
C LYS A 105 -5.85 -18.51 12.51
N PRO A 106 -4.58 -18.22 12.86
CA PRO A 106 -3.76 -17.33 12.04
C PRO A 106 -3.55 -17.91 10.64
N ALA A 107 -3.71 -17.07 9.62
CA ALA A 107 -3.25 -17.34 8.27
C ALA A 107 -1.72 -17.43 8.26
N THR A 108 -1.15 -18.16 7.31
CA THR A 108 0.29 -18.41 7.21
C THR A 108 1.07 -17.20 6.71
N GLY A 109 1.25 -16.21 7.59
CA GLY A 109 2.18 -15.09 7.45
C GLY A 109 1.84 -14.04 6.37
N SER A 110 2.62 -12.97 6.38
CA SER A 110 2.61 -11.96 5.33
C SER A 110 3.52 -12.39 4.18
N THR A 111 3.00 -12.33 2.95
CA THR A 111 3.81 -12.45 1.73
C THR A 111 3.88 -11.11 1.02
N VAL A 112 5.05 -10.80 0.48
CA VAL A 112 5.29 -9.61 -0.35
C VAL A 112 5.68 -10.09 -1.74
N SER A 113 4.99 -9.57 -2.75
CA SER A 113 5.32 -9.80 -4.16
C SER A 113 5.19 -8.49 -4.92
N SER A 114 6.24 -8.10 -5.65
CA SER A 114 6.28 -6.86 -6.44
C SER A 114 5.87 -5.58 -5.68
N GLY A 115 6.24 -5.48 -4.39
CA GLY A 115 5.90 -4.35 -3.53
C GLY A 115 4.46 -4.35 -2.99
N VAL A 116 3.62 -5.32 -3.38
CA VAL A 116 2.27 -5.52 -2.88
C VAL A 116 2.29 -6.58 -1.76
N ILE A 117 1.55 -6.33 -0.68
CA ILE A 117 1.30 -7.31 0.37
C ILE A 117 0.19 -8.25 -0.14
N SER A 118 0.58 -9.43 -0.62
CA SER A 118 -0.32 -10.40 -1.26
C SER A 118 -1.12 -11.24 -0.26
N THR A 119 -0.63 -11.40 0.97
CA THR A 119 -1.39 -12.01 2.08
C THR A 119 -1.29 -11.16 3.34
N LEU A 120 -2.42 -11.00 4.03
CA LEU A 120 -2.49 -10.26 5.28
C LEU A 120 -2.24 -11.21 6.46
N PRO A 121 -1.41 -10.83 7.45
CA PRO A 121 -1.27 -11.61 8.66
C PRO A 121 -2.51 -11.38 9.55
N THR A 122 -3.25 -12.45 9.84
CA THR A 122 -4.24 -12.39 10.91
C THR A 122 -3.55 -12.62 12.26
N PHE A 123 -3.19 -11.51 12.90
CA PHE A 123 -2.71 -11.42 14.28
C PHE A 123 -3.54 -10.39 15.06
N GLY A 124 -3.39 -10.32 16.39
CA GLY A 124 -4.27 -9.50 17.25
C GLY A 124 -4.28 -8.01 16.92
N ASN A 125 -3.10 -7.47 16.60
CA ASN A 125 -2.91 -6.14 16.02
C ASN A 125 -1.59 -6.20 15.23
N THR A 126 -1.61 -6.01 13.91
CA THR A 126 -0.37 -6.02 13.11
C THR A 126 -0.47 -5.10 11.90
N VAL A 127 0.50 -4.18 11.85
CA VAL A 127 0.80 -3.40 10.65
C VAL A 127 1.87 -4.15 9.87
N THR A 128 1.58 -4.52 8.63
CA THR A 128 2.61 -4.95 7.67
C THR A 128 2.88 -3.81 6.71
N SER A 129 4.15 -3.54 6.44
CA SER A 129 4.59 -2.60 5.41
C SER A 129 5.60 -3.29 4.50
N SER A 130 5.52 -3.01 3.20
CA SER A 130 6.55 -3.33 2.21
C SER A 130 7.03 -2.05 1.57
N GLY A 131 8.34 -1.95 1.31
CA GLY A 131 8.84 -0.99 0.34
C GLY A 131 8.19 -1.23 -1.03
N GLY A 132 7.88 -0.14 -1.74
CA GLY A 132 7.45 -0.21 -3.14
C GLY A 132 8.57 -0.74 -4.03
N VAL A 133 8.21 -1.35 -5.16
CA VAL A 133 9.16 -1.92 -6.13
C VAL A 133 8.85 -1.35 -7.50
N ALA A 134 9.87 -0.85 -8.21
CA ALA A 134 9.69 -0.19 -9.52
C ALA A 134 8.99 -1.08 -10.57
N GLY A 135 9.26 -2.38 -10.58
CA GLY A 135 8.70 -3.30 -11.58
C GLY A 135 9.14 -2.88 -12.99
N SER A 136 8.18 -2.49 -13.84
CA SER A 136 8.40 -1.95 -15.18
C SER A 136 8.60 -0.43 -15.23
N LEU A 137 8.44 0.29 -14.11
CA LEU A 137 8.54 1.75 -14.06
C LEU A 137 9.93 2.22 -14.50
N ALA A 138 9.97 2.96 -15.61
CA ALA A 138 11.19 3.52 -16.16
C ALA A 138 10.89 4.88 -16.81
N GLY A 139 11.90 5.74 -16.89
CA GLY A 139 11.78 7.00 -17.61
C GLY A 139 13.12 7.45 -18.18
N THR A 140 13.11 7.96 -19.41
CA THR A 140 14.28 8.48 -20.11
C THR A 140 13.92 9.78 -20.83
N VAL A 141 14.87 10.71 -20.86
CA VAL A 141 14.84 11.90 -21.72
C VAL A 141 15.93 11.74 -22.76
N GLY A 142 15.56 11.67 -24.03
CA GLY A 142 16.49 11.67 -25.15
C GLY A 142 17.16 13.04 -25.33
N THR A 143 18.32 13.07 -25.98
CA THR A 143 19.03 14.32 -26.32
C THR A 143 18.32 15.17 -27.37
N ASP A 144 17.34 14.58 -28.05
CA ASP A 144 16.35 15.21 -28.94
C ASP A 144 15.15 15.81 -28.18
N GLY A 145 15.08 15.64 -26.86
CA GLY A 145 13.95 16.03 -26.03
C GLY A 145 12.83 14.99 -25.96
N ALA A 146 13.00 13.80 -26.54
CA ALA A 146 11.99 12.75 -26.47
C ALA A 146 11.84 12.23 -25.04
N LEU A 147 10.68 12.49 -24.42
CA LEU A 147 10.32 11.94 -23.12
C LEU A 147 9.66 10.56 -23.31
N THR A 148 10.30 9.51 -22.81
CA THR A 148 9.71 8.17 -22.75
C THR A 148 9.49 7.78 -21.29
N ILE A 149 8.24 7.49 -20.91
CA ILE A 149 7.87 6.98 -19.59
C ILE A 149 7.19 5.62 -19.77
N THR A 150 7.74 4.58 -19.16
CA THR A 150 7.12 3.26 -19.07
C THR A 150 6.26 3.22 -17.81
N ALA A 151 4.98 2.88 -17.97
CA ALA A 151 4.06 2.76 -16.84
C ALA A 151 4.52 1.68 -15.83
N GLY A 152 4.47 2.03 -14.55
CA GLY A 152 4.62 1.09 -13.45
C GLY A 152 3.29 0.43 -13.06
N GLY A 153 3.32 -0.28 -11.93
CA GLY A 153 2.11 -0.82 -11.31
C GLY A 153 1.30 0.23 -10.53
N SER A 154 0.35 -0.24 -9.72
CA SER A 154 -0.36 0.61 -8.75
C SER A 154 0.61 1.25 -7.75
N GLY A 155 0.34 2.49 -7.33
CA GLY A 155 1.23 3.23 -6.41
C GLY A 155 2.57 3.62 -7.03
N THR A 156 2.60 3.92 -8.34
CA THR A 156 3.80 4.43 -9.01
C THR A 156 3.56 5.79 -9.66
N GLN A 157 4.55 6.67 -9.56
CA GLN A 157 4.54 8.00 -10.17
C GLN A 157 5.86 8.27 -10.90
N ALA A 158 5.77 8.90 -12.07
CA ALA A 158 6.91 9.32 -12.86
C ALA A 158 6.71 10.76 -13.34
N THR A 159 7.64 11.64 -12.98
CA THR A 159 7.68 13.03 -13.43
C THR A 159 8.86 13.20 -14.38
N GLY A 160 8.54 13.40 -15.65
CA GLY A 160 9.52 13.72 -16.69
C GLY A 160 9.49 15.21 -17.02
N GLN A 161 10.66 15.84 -17.11
CA GLN A 161 10.79 17.25 -17.46
C GLN A 161 11.89 17.42 -18.51
N TYR A 162 11.58 18.14 -19.57
CA TYR A 162 12.54 18.67 -20.53
C TYR A 162 12.21 20.14 -20.77
N VAL A 163 13.16 21.03 -20.44
CA VAL A 163 13.02 22.48 -20.60
C VAL A 163 14.13 22.98 -21.51
N ILE A 164 13.72 23.76 -22.50
CA ILE A 164 14.61 24.58 -23.33
C ILE A 164 14.38 26.03 -22.91
N ASP A 165 15.44 26.70 -22.48
CA ASP A 165 15.48 28.14 -22.25
C ASP A 165 16.43 28.80 -23.26
N LEU A 166 15.98 29.92 -23.84
CA LEU A 166 16.68 30.70 -24.84
C LEU A 166 16.56 32.17 -24.46
N THR A 167 17.66 32.73 -23.96
CA THR A 167 17.79 34.16 -23.70
C THR A 167 18.64 34.80 -24.79
N ILE A 168 18.12 35.85 -25.40
CA ILE A 168 18.83 36.71 -26.36
C ILE A 168 19.00 38.09 -25.68
N ARG A 169 20.20 38.67 -25.75
CA ARG A 169 20.50 40.00 -25.19
C ARG A 169 21.21 40.84 -26.25
N ASP A 170 20.74 42.06 -26.46
CA ASP A 170 21.28 43.03 -27.41
C ASP A 170 22.18 44.09 -26.73
#